data_AF-A0A7C1VZR7-F1
#
_entry.id   AF-A0A7C1VZR7-F1
#
_cell.length_a   1.000
_cell.length_b   1.000
_cell.length_c   1.000
_cell.angle_alpha   90.00
_cell.angle_beta   90.00
_cell.angle_gamma   90.00
#
_symmetry.space_group_name_H-M   'P 1'
#
loop_
_entity.id
_entity.type
_entity.pdbx_description
1 polymer ?
#
loop_
_entity_poly.entity_id
_entity_poly.type
_entity_poly.pdbx_seq_one_letter_code
_entity_poly.pdbx_strand_id
1 'polypeptide(L)' 'MKTKTIIAGFGGQGVLFLGDLIAYCAMKEGKYVTWVPSYGPES' A
#
# COMPACT_ATOMS: atom_id res chain seq x y z
N MET A 1 1.15 -5.02 -18.69
CA MET A 1 0.28 -5.81 -17.77
C MET A 1 -0.09 -4.92 -16.59
N LYS A 2 -1.36 -4.91 -16.16
CA LYS A 2 -1.81 -4.12 -15.01
C LYS A 2 -2.00 -5.04 -13.81
N THR A 3 -1.34 -4.74 -12.69
CA THR A 3 -1.45 -5.49 -11.44
C THR A 3 -2.28 -4.68 -10.44
N LYS A 4 -3.14 -5.35 -9.68
CA LYS A 4 -3.89 -4.75 -8.56
C LYS A 4 -3.62 -5.58 -7.31
N THR A 5 -3.30 -4.91 -6.21
CA THR A 5 -3.02 -5.53 -4.92
C THR A 5 -3.86 -4.82 -3.86
N ILE A 6 -4.49 -5.59 -2.98
CA ILE A 6 -5.25 -5.08 -1.83
C ILE A 6 -4.59 -5.64 -0.57
N ILE A 7 -4.36 -4.76 0.40
CA ILE A 7 -3.77 -5.11 1.70
C ILE A 7 -4.68 -4.53 2.77
N ALA A 8 -5.02 -5.33 3.78
CA ALA A 8 -5.93 -4.96 4.86
C ALA A 8 -5.47 -5.58 6.18
N GLY A 9 -5.84 -4.94 7.28
CA GLY A 9 -5.59 -5.39 8.64
C GLY A 9 -5.99 -4.29 9.62
N PHE A 10 -5.79 -4.55 10.90
CA PHE A 10 -6.04 -3.57 11.96
C PHE A 10 -4.90 -2.54 12.00
N GLY A 11 -5.18 -1.36 12.52
CA GLY A 11 -4.17 -0.35 12.79
C GLY A 11 -3.20 -0.82 13.88
N GLY A 12 -2.04 -0.19 13.88
CA GLY A 12 -0.88 -0.68 14.61
C GLY A 12 -0.17 -1.89 13.99
N GLN A 13 -0.74 -2.57 12.97
CA GLN A 13 -0.10 -3.73 12.33
C GLN A 13 0.84 -3.38 11.16
N GLY A 14 0.95 -2.09 10.79
CA GLY A 14 1.85 -1.64 9.72
C GLY A 14 1.31 -1.83 8.29
N VAL A 15 0.00 -2.05 8.12
CA VAL A 15 -0.64 -2.27 6.80
C VAL A 15 -0.39 -1.10 5.84
N LEU A 16 -0.54 0.14 6.31
CA LEU A 16 -0.30 1.33 5.49
C LEU A 16 1.18 1.44 5.10
N PHE A 17 2.09 1.16 6.03
CA PHE A 17 3.53 1.17 5.79
C PHE A 17 3.93 0.13 4.73
N LEU A 18 3.37 -1.07 4.78
CA LEU A 18 3.62 -2.09 3.77
C LEU A 18 3.17 -1.65 2.38
N GLY A 19 2.00 -1.00 2.27
CA GLY A 19 1.50 -0.46 1.01
C GLY A 19 2.43 0.60 0.41
N ASP A 20 2.91 1.52 1.25
CA ASP A 20 3.87 2.56 0.87
C ASP A 20 5.22 1.95 0.42
N LEU A 21 5.74 0.98 1.18
CA LEU A 21 7.00 0.29 0.86
C LEU A 21 6.93 -0.43 -0.50
N ILE A 22 5.82 -1.12 -0.78
CA ILE A 22 5.60 -1.78 -2.07
C ILE A 22 5.55 -0.75 -3.20
N ALA A 23 4.83 0.36 -3.00
CA ALA A 23 4.76 1.42 -4.00
C ALA A 23 6.13 2.02 -4.29
N TYR A 24 6.92 2.31 -3.25
CA TYR A 24 8.28 2.81 -3.37
C TYR A 24 9.20 1.85 -4.15
N CYS A 25 9.20 0.56 -3.79
CA CYS A 25 10.00 -0.44 -4.50
C CYS A 25 9.57 -0.58 -5.97
N ALA A 26 8.27 -0.59 -6.25
CA ALA A 26 7.77 -0.67 -7.61
C ALA A 26 8.13 0.57 -8.45
N MET A 27 8.11 1.77 -7.86
CA MET A 27 8.61 2.98 -8.52
C MET A 27 10.12 2.89 -8.80
N LYS A 28 10.91 2.35 -7.87
CA LYS A 28 12.34 2.09 -8.07
C LYS A 28 12.63 1.10 -9.20
N GLU A 29 11.73 0.17 -9.45
CA GLU A 29 11.78 -0.75 -10.60
C GLU A 29 11.27 -0.12 -11.92
N GLY A 30 10.98 1.18 -11.93
CA GLY A 30 10.51 1.90 -13.12
C GLY A 30 9.04 1.64 -13.47
N LYS A 31 8.24 1.11 -12.54
CA LYS A 31 6.80 0.87 -12.75
C LYS A 31 6.01 2.13 -12.44
N TYR A 32 4.94 2.35 -13.20
CA TYR A 32 3.93 3.35 -12.88
C TYR A 32 2.96 2.78 -11.84
N VAL A 33 2.91 3.44 -10.68
CA VAL A 33 2.16 2.98 -9.50
C VAL A 33 1.18 4.06 -9.05
N THR A 34 0.02 3.63 -8.57
CA THR A 34 -0.90 4.48 -7.80
C THR A 34 -1.17 3.77 -6.48
N TRP A 35 -0.90 4.46 -5.38
CA TRP A 35 -1.18 3.98 -4.03
C TRP A 35 -2.36 4.77 -3.46
N VAL A 36 -3.39 4.06 -2.98
CA VAL A 36 -4.63 4.65 -2.46
C VAL A 36 -4.93 4.04 -1.09
N PRO A 37 -4.39 4.62 0.00
CA PRO A 37 -4.68 4.15 1.36
C PRO A 37 -6.10 4.56 1.80
N SER A 38 -6.72 3.73 2.64
CA SER A 38 -7.99 4.02 3.31
C SER A 38 -7.92 3.53 4.75
N TYR A 39 -8.23 4.40 5.71
CA TYR A 39 -8.25 4.08 7.14
C TYR A 39 -9.28 4.96 7.85
N GLY A 40 -9.75 4.50 9.01
CA GLY A 40 -10.68 5.22 9.88
C GLY A 40 -10.23 5.17 11.34
N PRO A 41 -10.94 5.84 12.25
CA PRO A 41 -10.72 5.71 13.68
C PRO A 41 -10.91 4.24 14.08
N GLU A 42 -9.95 3.68 14.80
CA GLU A 42 -10.13 2.43 15.51
C GLU A 42 -10.51 2.73 16.95
N SER A 43 -11.61 2.13 17.38
CA SER A 43 -12.17 2.20 18.74
C SER A 43 -11.62 1.10 19.63
#